data_AF-A0A8J6SJM5-F1
#
_entry.id   AF-A0A8J6SJM5-F1
#
_cell.length_a   1.000
_cell.length_b   1.000
_cell.length_c   1.000
_cell.angle_alpha   90.00
_cell.angle_beta   90.00
_cell.angle_gamma   90.00
#
_symmetry.space_group_name_H-M   'P 1'
#
loop_
_entity.id
_entity.type
_entity.pdbx_description
1 polymer ?
#
loop_
_entity_poly.entity_id
_entity_poly.type
_entity_poly.pdbx_seq_one_letter_code
_entity_poly.pdbx_strand_id
1 'polypeptide(L)'
;MLQALEQGKQIEREQDHRKELPTALSTSIYANSQKTKPPYFSPVDFCFFHNPEESRIPSDICDAFTELSRDEMLPTWALEYAPVEDLRKNVKGEKARGSRAWMTKGLIVILPVTSGNLVSGMAIASEDVPQGKTLLWDIDTQEAHTIVIPPGTEPGANLNSKWILL
;
A
#
# COMPACT_ATOMS: atom_id res chain seq x y z
N MET A 1 -6.08 -2.46 -26.66
CA MET A 1 -4.94 -3.32 -27.07
C MET A 1 -3.66 -2.96 -26.32
N LEU A 2 -3.27 -1.68 -26.24
CA LEU A 2 -2.09 -1.23 -25.48
C LEU A 2 -2.14 -1.60 -23.98
N GLN A 3 -3.25 -1.37 -23.28
CA GLN A 3 -3.40 -1.72 -21.87
C GLN A 3 -3.27 -3.23 -21.57
N ALA A 4 -3.77 -4.10 -22.46
CA ALA A 4 -3.65 -5.55 -22.29
C ALA A 4 -2.20 -6.03 -22.46
N LEU A 5 -1.44 -5.36 -23.31
CA LEU A 5 -0.03 -5.67 -23.54
C LEU A 5 0.87 -5.13 -22.41
N GLU A 6 0.55 -3.96 -21.86
CA GLU A 6 1.20 -3.43 -20.66
C GLU A 6 0.94 -4.31 -19.43
N GLN A 7 -0.31 -4.74 -19.23
CA GLN A 7 -0.66 -5.69 -18.18
C GLN A 7 0.07 -7.03 -18.33
N GLY A 8 0.16 -7.57 -19.55
CA GLY A 8 0.89 -8.81 -19.82
C GLY A 8 2.37 -8.70 -19.44
N LYS A 9 3.03 -7.60 -19.81
CA LYS A 9 4.43 -7.33 -19.46
C LYS A 9 4.65 -7.15 -17.96
N GLN A 10 3.69 -6.54 -17.26
CA GLN A 10 3.77 -6.35 -15.82
C GLN A 10 3.65 -7.68 -15.07
N ILE A 11 2.72 -8.55 -15.48
CA ILE A 11 2.58 -9.90 -14.92
C ILE A 11 3.83 -10.73 -15.14
N GLU A 12 4.41 -10.69 -16.34
CA GLU A 12 5.64 -11.41 -16.66
C GLU A 12 6.82 -10.93 -15.80
N ARG A 13 6.98 -9.61 -15.65
CA ARG A 13 8.00 -9.02 -14.77
C ARG A 13 7.81 -9.42 -13.30
N GLU A 14 6.57 -9.42 -12.80
CA GLU A 14 6.28 -9.86 -11.43
C GLU A 14 6.62 -11.34 -11.22
N GLN A 15 6.31 -12.20 -12.20
CA GLN A 15 6.65 -13.61 -12.15
C GLN A 15 8.17 -13.82 -12.12
N ASP A 16 8.90 -13.08 -12.94
CA ASP A 16 10.36 -13.19 -12.97
C ASP A 16 11.00 -12.61 -11.70
N HIS A 17 10.48 -11.51 -11.17
CA HIS A 17 10.89 -10.99 -9.86
C HIS A 17 10.69 -12.02 -8.74
N ARG A 18 9.55 -12.72 -8.70
CA ARG A 18 9.28 -13.77 -7.71
C ARG A 18 10.28 -14.93 -7.82
N LYS A 19 10.74 -15.26 -9.02
CA LYS A 19 11.77 -16.29 -9.22
C LYS A 19 13.16 -15.84 -8.72
N GLU A 20 13.45 -14.54 -8.75
CA GLU A 20 14.73 -13.99 -8.26
C GLU A 20 14.83 -13.94 -6.74
N LEU A 21 13.71 -13.75 -6.04
CA LEU A 21 13.68 -13.53 -4.59
C LEU A 21 14.51 -14.53 -3.76
N PRO A 22 14.44 -15.87 -3.98
CA PRO A 22 15.23 -16.82 -3.19
C PRO A 22 16.75 -16.65 -3.39
N THR A 23 17.17 -16.40 -4.62
CA THR A 23 18.58 -16.17 -4.98
C THR A 23 19.06 -14.85 -4.39
N ALA A 24 18.24 -13.80 -4.50
CA ALA A 24 18.52 -12.48 -3.97
C ALA A 24 18.63 -12.49 -2.44
N LEU A 25 17.74 -13.23 -1.76
CA LEU A 25 17.80 -13.45 -0.31
C LEU A 25 19.10 -14.13 0.10
N SER A 26 19.45 -15.25 -0.56
CA SER A 26 20.67 -16.00 -0.28
C SER A 26 21.92 -15.13 -0.49
N THR A 27 21.91 -14.31 -1.55
CA THR A 27 23.00 -13.39 -1.88
C THR A 27 23.11 -12.28 -0.84
N SER A 28 22.00 -11.71 -0.39
CA SER A 28 22.00 -10.68 0.65
C SER A 28 22.54 -11.19 1.98
N ILE A 29 22.17 -12.41 2.40
CA ILE A 29 22.67 -13.04 3.63
C ILE A 29 24.19 -13.24 3.53
N TYR A 30 24.65 -13.80 2.41
CA TYR A 30 26.08 -14.00 2.18
C TYR A 30 26.86 -12.67 2.18
N ALA A 31 26.40 -11.68 1.41
CA ALA A 31 27.03 -10.38 1.32
C ALA A 31 27.08 -9.65 2.68
N ASN A 32 26.01 -9.75 3.47
CA ASN A 32 25.96 -9.17 4.82
C ASN A 32 26.81 -9.92 5.84
N SER A 33 26.97 -11.23 5.71
CA SER A 33 27.87 -12.00 6.59
C SER A 33 29.34 -11.57 6.48
N GLN A 34 29.72 -11.02 5.33
CA GLN A 34 31.07 -10.48 5.08
C GLN A 34 31.20 -9.00 5.47
N LYS A 35 30.10 -8.36 5.89
CA LYS A 35 30.04 -6.93 6.20
C LYS A 35 30.04 -6.73 7.71
N THR A 36 30.94 -5.87 8.19
CA THR A 36 31.07 -5.58 9.63
C THR A 36 30.40 -4.29 10.07
N LYS A 37 29.98 -3.43 9.12
CA LYS A 37 29.33 -2.15 9.40
C LYS A 37 28.16 -1.87 8.44
N PRO A 38 27.10 -1.20 8.93
CA PRO A 38 25.97 -0.79 8.11
C PRO A 38 26.37 0.27 7.04
N PRO A 39 25.54 0.49 6.00
CA PRO A 39 24.23 -0.15 5.77
C PRO A 39 24.35 -1.58 5.25
N TYR A 40 23.49 -2.48 5.72
CA TYR A 40 23.41 -3.84 5.19
C TYR A 40 22.66 -3.84 3.85
N PHE A 41 22.99 -4.80 3.00
CA PHE A 41 22.26 -5.01 1.75
C PHE A 41 20.94 -5.73 2.03
N SER A 42 19.88 -5.30 1.38
CA SER A 42 18.58 -5.96 1.37
C SER A 42 18.52 -6.96 0.20
N PRO A 43 17.63 -7.98 0.26
CA PRO A 43 17.40 -8.87 -0.88
C PRO A 43 17.04 -8.11 -2.16
N VAL A 44 16.26 -7.02 -2.05
CA VAL A 44 15.83 -6.25 -3.22
C VAL A 44 16.99 -5.57 -3.96
N ASP A 45 18.14 -5.34 -3.29
CA ASP A 45 19.36 -4.80 -3.93
C ASP A 45 19.97 -5.78 -4.94
N PHE A 46 19.60 -7.07 -4.88
CA PHE A 46 20.09 -8.13 -5.77
C PHE A 46 19.05 -8.61 -6.78
N CYS A 47 17.87 -8.01 -6.81
CA CYS A 47 16.81 -8.33 -7.77
C CYS A 47 16.94 -7.43 -9.01
N PHE A 48 17.09 -8.02 -10.20
CA PHE A 48 17.21 -7.27 -11.45
C PHE A 48 15.83 -6.82 -11.96
N PHE A 49 14.80 -7.64 -11.79
CA PHE A 49 13.44 -7.32 -12.20
C PHE A 49 12.66 -6.51 -11.15
N HIS A 50 13.30 -6.15 -10.04
CA HIS A 50 12.71 -5.22 -9.08
C HIS A 50 12.73 -3.81 -9.66
N ASN A 51 11.56 -3.20 -9.86
CA ASN A 51 11.46 -1.80 -10.21
C ASN A 51 11.38 -0.96 -8.92
N PRO A 52 12.44 -0.24 -8.52
CA PRO A 52 12.44 0.56 -7.30
C PRO A 52 11.47 1.76 -7.35
N GLU A 53 10.94 2.10 -8.54
CA GLU A 53 9.91 3.13 -8.66
C GLU A 53 8.48 2.58 -8.46
N GLU A 54 8.24 1.27 -8.69
CA GLU A 54 6.93 0.64 -8.45
C GLU A 54 6.67 0.38 -6.95
N SER A 55 7.72 0.31 -6.13
CA SER A 55 7.62 0.13 -4.67
C SER A 55 7.51 1.44 -3.90
N ARG A 56 7.64 2.60 -4.57
CA ARG A 56 7.50 3.91 -3.92
C ARG A 56 6.03 4.24 -3.73
N ILE A 57 5.69 4.59 -2.49
CA ILE A 57 4.38 5.13 -2.17
C ILE A 57 4.22 6.49 -2.87
N PRO A 58 3.13 6.68 -3.65
CA PRO A 58 2.81 7.95 -4.29
C PRO A 58 2.78 9.11 -3.27
N SER A 59 3.31 10.27 -3.68
CA SER A 59 3.49 11.42 -2.77
C SER A 59 2.17 11.97 -2.23
N ASP A 60 1.09 11.88 -3.01
CA ASP A 60 -0.27 12.26 -2.62
C ASP A 60 -0.83 11.38 -1.49
N ILE A 61 -0.57 10.07 -1.52
CA ILE A 61 -0.89 9.15 -0.43
C ILE A 61 -0.06 9.47 0.82
N CYS A 62 1.23 9.75 0.65
CA CYS A 62 2.11 10.15 1.75
C CYS A 62 1.65 11.45 2.42
N ASP A 63 1.28 12.44 1.62
CA ASP A 63 0.77 13.72 2.09
C ASP A 63 -0.57 13.54 2.83
N ALA A 64 -1.52 12.77 2.27
CA ALA A 64 -2.79 12.47 2.91
C ALA A 64 -2.62 11.75 4.26
N PHE A 65 -1.74 10.74 4.33
CA PHE A 65 -1.43 10.05 5.58
C PHE A 65 -0.84 11.00 6.63
N THR A 66 0.06 11.88 6.21
CA THR A 66 0.71 12.85 7.10
C THR A 66 -0.29 13.88 7.63
N GLU A 67 -1.20 14.36 6.78
CA GLU A 67 -2.30 15.25 7.20
C GLU A 67 -3.22 14.56 8.21
N LEU A 68 -3.67 13.33 7.93
CA LEU A 68 -4.54 12.57 8.84
C LEU A 68 -3.85 12.26 10.17
N SER A 69 -2.54 11.99 10.15
CA SER A 69 -1.73 11.78 11.36
C SER A 69 -1.62 13.06 12.19
N ARG A 70 -1.38 14.20 11.53
CA ARG A 70 -1.24 15.51 12.20
C ARG A 70 -2.56 15.97 12.81
N ASP A 71 -3.67 15.68 12.13
CA ASP A 71 -5.01 16.04 12.59
C ASP A 71 -5.57 15.01 13.61
N GLU A 72 -4.76 14.04 14.05
CA GLU A 72 -5.12 12.96 15.00
C GLU A 72 -6.36 12.16 14.58
N MET A 73 -6.58 12.04 13.27
CA MET A 73 -7.73 11.37 12.68
C MET A 73 -7.51 9.87 12.44
N LEU A 74 -6.26 9.41 12.50
CA LEU A 74 -5.94 7.99 12.40
C LEU A 74 -6.03 7.31 13.76
N PRO A 75 -6.68 6.13 13.84
CA PRO A 75 -6.70 5.35 15.07
C PRO A 75 -5.31 4.77 15.32
N THR A 76 -4.97 4.58 16.60
CA THR A 76 -3.64 4.15 17.02
C THR A 76 -3.18 2.86 16.34
N TRP A 77 -4.08 1.88 16.20
CA TRP A 77 -3.78 0.61 15.53
C TRP A 77 -3.31 0.81 14.08
N ALA A 78 -3.78 1.83 13.37
CA ALA A 78 -3.38 2.08 11.99
C ALA A 78 -1.92 2.46 11.89
N LEU A 79 -1.38 3.16 12.90
CA LEU A 79 0.02 3.54 12.96
C LEU A 79 0.94 2.34 13.21
N GLU A 80 0.43 1.27 13.81
CA GLU A 80 1.17 0.02 14.04
C GLU A 80 1.34 -0.79 12.75
N TYR A 81 0.33 -0.79 11.88
CA TYR A 81 0.36 -1.52 10.61
C TYR A 81 0.85 -0.67 9.42
N ALA A 82 0.91 0.65 9.55
CA ALA A 82 1.37 1.54 8.49
C ALA A 82 2.91 1.52 8.34
N PRO A 83 3.44 1.54 7.10
CA PRO A 83 4.87 1.70 6.85
C PRO A 83 5.29 3.17 7.01
N VAL A 84 5.23 3.68 8.25
CA VAL A 84 5.42 5.11 8.57
C VAL A 84 6.75 5.66 8.03
N GLU A 85 7.82 4.86 8.11
CA GLU A 85 9.14 5.25 7.61
C GLU A 85 9.13 5.46 6.09
N ASP A 86 8.39 4.66 5.33
CA ASP A 86 8.29 4.80 3.88
C ASP A 86 7.35 5.94 3.49
N LEU A 87 6.25 6.10 4.22
CA LEU A 87 5.30 7.20 4.04
C LEU A 87 5.97 8.58 4.24
N ARG A 88 6.93 8.69 5.17
CA ARG A 88 7.66 9.94 5.43
C ARG A 88 8.69 10.30 4.36
N LYS A 89 9.17 9.35 3.56
CA LYS A 89 10.25 9.58 2.59
C LYS A 89 9.84 10.41 1.38
N ASN A 90 8.55 10.44 1.03
CA ASN A 90 8.05 11.03 -0.22
C ASN A 90 6.97 12.11 0.00
N VAL A 91 6.95 12.74 1.17
CA VAL A 91 6.04 13.85 1.51
C VAL A 91 6.46 15.10 0.74
N LYS A 92 5.53 15.75 0.06
CA LYS A 92 5.72 17.04 -0.61
C LYS A 92 5.05 18.19 0.13
N GLY A 93 4.14 17.88 1.06
CA GLY A 93 3.37 18.87 1.80
C GLY A 93 2.26 19.50 0.96
N GLU A 94 1.82 18.83 -0.10
CA GLU A 94 0.65 19.25 -0.86
C GLU A 94 -0.63 18.79 -0.15
N LYS A 95 -1.70 19.58 -0.27
CA LYS A 95 -3.00 19.17 0.26
C LYS A 95 -3.58 18.06 -0.60
N ALA A 96 -4.07 17.00 0.04
CA ALA A 96 -4.74 15.90 -0.65
C ALA A 96 -5.91 16.42 -1.51
N ARG A 97 -6.00 15.93 -2.76
CA ARG A 97 -7.08 16.27 -3.68
C ARG A 97 -8.18 15.22 -3.58
N GLY A 98 -9.25 15.52 -2.85
CA GLY A 98 -10.40 14.62 -2.66
C GLY A 98 -10.55 14.18 -1.20
N SER A 99 -11.28 13.09 -0.99
CA SER A 99 -11.39 12.46 0.34
C SER A 99 -10.03 11.93 0.77
N ARG A 100 -9.62 12.27 1.99
CA ARG A 100 -8.33 11.83 2.55
C ARG A 100 -8.35 10.37 2.97
N ALA A 101 -9.47 9.91 3.54
CA ALA A 101 -9.62 8.51 3.92
C ALA A 101 -11.09 8.07 4.06
N TRP A 102 -11.31 6.80 3.74
CA TRP A 102 -12.52 6.06 4.08
C TRP A 102 -12.21 5.01 5.14
N MET A 103 -13.02 4.96 6.19
CA MET A 103 -12.68 4.22 7.41
C MET A 103 -13.82 3.36 7.93
N THR A 104 -13.46 2.20 8.47
CA THR A 104 -14.35 1.34 9.24
C THR A 104 -13.57 0.66 10.35
N LYS A 105 -14.23 -0.18 11.15
CA LYS A 105 -13.54 -0.97 12.17
C LYS A 105 -12.58 -1.95 11.47
N GLY A 106 -11.28 -1.72 11.60
CA GLY A 106 -10.24 -2.62 11.09
C GLY A 106 -9.85 -2.45 9.62
N LEU A 107 -10.36 -1.44 8.91
CA LEU A 107 -9.87 -1.09 7.57
C LEU A 107 -9.89 0.43 7.37
N ILE A 108 -8.80 0.94 6.82
CA ILE A 108 -8.67 2.32 6.35
C ILE A 108 -8.23 2.27 4.90
N VAL A 109 -8.88 3.07 4.06
CA VAL A 109 -8.46 3.30 2.68
C VAL A 109 -8.04 4.76 2.57
N ILE A 110 -6.74 5.00 2.37
CA ILE A 110 -6.17 6.33 2.22
C ILE A 110 -6.26 6.74 0.75
N LEU A 111 -6.68 7.98 0.54
CA LEU A 111 -6.89 8.62 -0.75
C LEU A 111 -7.72 7.73 -1.70
N PRO A 112 -8.95 7.35 -1.31
CA PRO A 112 -9.80 6.50 -2.12
C PRO A 112 -10.16 7.19 -3.44
N VAL A 113 -9.86 6.51 -4.54
CA VAL A 113 -10.24 6.91 -5.89
C VAL A 113 -11.27 5.93 -6.41
N THR A 114 -12.43 6.45 -6.82
CA THR A 114 -13.49 5.66 -7.44
C THR A 114 -13.36 5.69 -8.96
N SER A 115 -13.37 4.52 -9.59
CA SER A 115 -13.39 4.36 -11.04
C SER A 115 -14.50 3.37 -11.41
N GLY A 116 -15.68 3.89 -11.74
CA GLY A 116 -16.88 3.07 -11.91
C GLY A 116 -17.31 2.41 -10.61
N ASN A 117 -17.32 1.08 -10.58
CA ASN A 117 -17.63 0.28 -9.40
C ASN A 117 -16.38 -0.20 -8.64
N LEU A 118 -15.20 0.34 -8.94
CA LEU A 118 -13.96 -0.03 -8.25
C LEU A 118 -13.48 1.13 -7.39
N VAL A 119 -13.07 0.81 -6.17
CA VAL A 119 -12.37 1.70 -5.24
C VAL A 119 -10.93 1.24 -5.18
N SER A 120 -10.01 2.18 -5.43
CA SER A 120 -8.57 1.96 -5.30
C SER A 120 -7.98 2.97 -4.34
N GLY A 121 -6.97 2.56 -3.59
CA GLY A 121 -6.22 3.41 -2.68
C GLY A 121 -5.28 2.57 -1.83
N MET A 122 -4.55 3.22 -0.93
CA MET A 122 -3.72 2.49 0.02
C MET A 122 -4.60 1.95 1.14
N ALA A 123 -4.65 0.62 1.27
CA ALA A 123 -5.29 -0.05 2.39
C ALA A 123 -4.37 -0.06 3.61
N ILE A 124 -4.95 0.08 4.79
CA ILE A 124 -4.37 -0.37 6.05
C ILE A 124 -5.43 -1.23 6.73
N ALA A 125 -5.17 -2.53 6.83
CA ALA A 125 -6.05 -3.50 7.45
C ALA A 125 -5.47 -3.96 8.79
N SER A 126 -6.33 -4.10 9.80
CA SER A 126 -5.99 -4.78 11.06
C SER A 126 -6.38 -6.25 11.03
N GLU A 127 -6.03 -7.00 12.08
CA GLU A 127 -6.46 -8.40 12.25
C GLU A 127 -7.99 -8.57 12.27
N ASP A 128 -8.71 -7.53 12.71
CA ASP A 128 -10.17 -7.50 12.80
C ASP A 128 -10.83 -7.00 11.51
N VAL A 129 -10.14 -7.03 10.37
CA VAL A 129 -10.68 -6.55 9.10
C VAL A 129 -11.98 -7.29 8.74
N PRO A 130 -13.09 -6.57 8.54
CA PRO A 130 -14.35 -7.21 8.19
C PRO A 130 -14.27 -7.79 6.78
N GLN A 131 -14.88 -8.95 6.57
CA GLN A 131 -14.93 -9.62 5.28
C GLN A 131 -16.31 -9.46 4.65
N GLY A 132 -16.36 -9.40 3.32
CA GLY A 132 -17.61 -9.25 2.57
C GLY A 132 -18.11 -7.79 2.56
N LYS A 133 -19.42 -7.62 2.57
CA LYS A 133 -20.07 -6.32 2.40
C LYS A 133 -19.93 -5.47 3.67
N THR A 134 -19.22 -4.36 3.57
CA THR A 134 -18.90 -3.48 4.70
C THR A 134 -19.14 -2.02 4.34
N LEU A 135 -19.52 -1.24 5.35
CA LEU A 135 -19.68 0.20 5.25
C LEU A 135 -18.38 0.90 5.67
N LEU A 136 -17.87 1.80 4.83
CA LEU A 136 -16.78 2.71 5.15
C LEU A 136 -17.31 4.15 5.18
N TRP A 137 -16.83 4.91 6.14
CA TRP A 137 -17.18 6.31 6.34
C TRP A 137 -16.07 7.20 5.82
N ASP A 138 -16.43 8.15 4.97
CA ASP A 138 -15.54 9.22 4.55
C ASP A 138 -15.32 10.18 5.73
N ILE A 139 -14.06 10.38 6.11
CA ILE A 139 -13.73 11.21 7.26
C ILE A 139 -13.96 12.70 7.02
N ASP A 140 -13.94 13.13 5.77
CA ASP A 140 -14.05 14.54 5.40
C ASP A 140 -15.52 14.94 5.15
N THR A 141 -16.28 14.08 4.47
CA THR A 141 -17.67 14.36 4.08
C THR A 141 -18.71 13.73 5.01
N GLN A 142 -18.30 12.77 5.85
CA GLN A 142 -19.19 11.92 6.65
C GLN A 142 -20.17 11.08 5.83
N GLU A 143 -19.92 10.93 4.52
CA GLU A 143 -20.70 10.05 3.66
C GLU A 143 -20.32 8.58 3.89
N ALA A 144 -21.30 7.70 3.76
CA ALA A 144 -21.11 6.27 3.94
C ALA A 144 -21.09 5.55 2.59
N HIS A 145 -20.02 4.79 2.35
CA HIS A 145 -19.80 4.03 1.13
C HIS A 145 -19.82 2.54 1.44
N THR A 146 -20.54 1.75 0.64
CA THR A 146 -20.58 0.30 0.82
C THR A 146 -19.62 -0.37 -0.14
N ILE A 147 -18.66 -1.14 0.38
CA ILE A 147 -17.71 -1.90 -0.44
C ILE A 147 -17.77 -3.40 -0.12
N VAL A 148 -17.23 -4.22 -1.02
CA VAL A 148 -16.99 -5.64 -0.80
C VAL A 148 -15.50 -5.88 -0.58
N ILE A 149 -15.16 -6.32 0.62
CA ILE A 149 -13.80 -6.72 1.00
C ILE A 149 -13.63 -8.21 0.67
N PRO A 150 -12.64 -8.60 -0.16
CA PRO A 150 -12.42 -9.99 -0.51
C PRO A 150 -12.03 -10.83 0.72
N PRO A 151 -12.46 -12.10 0.77
CA PRO A 151 -12.05 -13.01 1.84
C PRO A 151 -10.53 -13.24 1.79
N GLY A 152 -9.91 -13.34 2.97
CA GLY A 152 -8.47 -13.53 3.09
C GLY A 152 -7.64 -12.26 2.94
N THR A 153 -8.24 -11.08 3.12
CA THR A 153 -7.48 -9.83 3.26
C THR A 153 -6.61 -9.94 4.52
N GLU A 154 -5.29 -9.89 4.34
CA GLU A 154 -4.32 -9.99 5.43
C GLU A 154 -4.11 -8.64 6.13
N PRO A 155 -3.75 -8.62 7.43
CA PRO A 155 -3.39 -7.40 8.13
C PRO A 155 -2.13 -6.77 7.55
N GLY A 156 -2.05 -5.44 7.60
CA GLY A 156 -0.94 -4.67 7.06
C GLY A 156 -1.37 -3.61 6.06
N ALA A 157 -0.39 -2.92 5.49
CA ALA A 157 -0.63 -1.89 4.49
C ALA A 157 -0.40 -2.42 3.07
N ASN A 158 -1.32 -2.09 2.16
CA ASN A 158 -1.23 -2.53 0.76
C ASN A 158 -1.62 -1.39 -0.20
N LEU A 159 -0.64 -0.98 -1.00
CA LEU A 159 -0.69 0.20 -1.88
C LEU A 159 -1.70 0.09 -3.03
N ASN A 160 -1.93 -1.13 -3.54
CA ASN A 160 -2.69 -1.37 -4.77
C ASN A 160 -3.95 -2.17 -4.51
N SER A 161 -4.58 -1.94 -3.36
CA SER A 161 -5.81 -2.63 -3.02
C SER A 161 -6.96 -2.12 -3.86
N LYS A 162 -7.71 -3.05 -4.45
CA LYS A 162 -8.89 -2.76 -5.28
C LYS A 162 -10.08 -3.49 -4.72
N TRP A 163 -11.16 -2.75 -4.47
CA TRP A 163 -12.41 -3.29 -3.93
C TRP A 163 -13.59 -2.89 -4.80
N ILE A 164 -14.69 -3.62 -4.68
CA ILE A 164 -15.91 -3.35 -5.42
C ILE A 164 -16.79 -2.42 -4.58
N LEU A 165 -17.12 -1.25 -5.13
CA LEU A 165 -18.14 -0.34 -4.64
C LEU A 165 -19.52 -0.84 -5.06
N LEU A 166 -20.46 -0.84 -4.13
CA LEU A 166 -21.85 -1.28 -4.32
C LEU A 166 -22.84 -0.12 -4.34
#